data_AF-A0A3B8JYI5-F1
#
_entry.id   AF-A0A3B8JYI5-F1
#
_cell.length_a   1.000
_cell.length_b   1.000
_cell.length_c   1.000
_cell.angle_alpha   90.00
_cell.angle_beta   90.00
_cell.angle_gamma   90.00
#
_symmetry.space_group_name_H-M   'P 1'
#
loop_
_entity.id
_entity.type
_entity.pdbx_description
1 polymer ?
#
loop_
_entity_poly.entity_id
_entity_poly.type
_entity_poly.pdbx_seq_one_letter_code
_entity_poly.pdbx_strand_id
1 'polypeptide(L)'
;MGDLFGWSVAGVGTNVLIGAPFADQGAVTDAGRAYLFNSTTGTLLQSLNNPNPLPFDNFGYSVAGVGTNVLIGAPASNNPSTTLRPGVAYLFNGTSGALLQTFSSPTASAGDQFGFAVAGVGTNVLIGSPFDDTGAANAGSAYLFNGSTGALLQTFNNPTPAVNEFFARAVADLGTNVLVGASSENTGATSAGAAYLFNGTTGGLLQTFNNPTPEADDSAGFAVAGLGTNVIMTSPLDRPTGGAQVGTGYFYQPHGTLAGLSFDGNPLQSVTIAPSTITAVTNTGTNVVLQANNDITVDSAIITNNLLGNGGGLTLQAGRSVLINANITTDNGDLTLVGNDTLANGVIDAYRDPGSAVITVSPLVTLNSGTGNTTIRLRTGAGLTNNSSGDITLSNTIAGNLVVDNNGSSFNHINTIAGTLNTSSLTGNGGTIALSATGSIITSNLNSSSAVNGNGGTITLT
;
A
#
# COMPACT_ATOMS: atom_id res chain seq x y z
N MET A 1 -42.80 -8.48 -0.85
CA MET A 1 -41.35 -8.73 -0.65
C MET A 1 -41.15 -8.88 0.84
N GLY A 2 -40.30 -9.80 1.30
CA GLY A 2 -40.12 -10.03 2.74
C GLY A 2 -39.18 -8.99 3.38
N ASP A 3 -39.04 -9.05 4.70
CA ASP A 3 -38.27 -8.13 5.55
C ASP A 3 -36.76 -8.00 5.21
N LEU A 4 -36.26 -8.89 4.34
CA LEU A 4 -34.85 -9.07 3.97
C LEU A 4 -33.92 -9.19 5.17
N PHE A 5 -34.31 -9.97 6.18
CA PHE A 5 -33.43 -10.35 7.28
C PHE A 5 -32.13 -10.96 6.75
N GLY A 6 -30.99 -10.42 7.19
CA GLY A 6 -29.68 -10.79 6.66
C GLY A 6 -29.15 -9.83 5.59
N TRP A 7 -29.86 -8.73 5.30
CA TRP A 7 -29.41 -7.68 4.39
C TRP A 7 -28.03 -7.13 4.76
N SER A 8 -27.79 -6.95 6.06
CA SER A 8 -26.50 -6.52 6.61
C SER A 8 -26.17 -7.36 7.85
N VAL A 9 -24.88 -7.64 8.05
CA VAL A 9 -24.39 -8.47 9.16
C VAL A 9 -23.07 -7.90 9.69
N ALA A 10 -22.90 -7.87 11.02
CA ALA A 10 -21.65 -7.47 11.66
C ALA A 10 -21.37 -8.28 12.93
N GLY A 11 -20.07 -8.49 13.22
CA GLY A 11 -19.62 -8.97 14.53
C GLY A 11 -19.67 -7.86 15.58
N VAL A 12 -20.10 -8.19 16.79
CA VAL A 12 -20.17 -7.26 17.92
C VAL A 12 -19.66 -7.97 19.17
N GLY A 13 -18.38 -7.79 19.49
CA GLY A 13 -17.71 -8.63 20.49
C GLY A 13 -17.84 -10.11 20.13
N THR A 14 -18.51 -10.89 20.97
CA THR A 14 -18.81 -12.32 20.73
C THR A 14 -20.20 -12.57 20.13
N ASN A 15 -20.90 -11.54 19.69
CA ASN A 15 -22.28 -11.61 19.17
C ASN A 15 -22.32 -11.25 17.69
N VAL A 16 -23.47 -11.49 17.05
CA VAL A 16 -23.71 -11.16 15.65
C VAL A 16 -24.94 -10.26 15.55
N LEU A 17 -24.79 -9.11 14.90
CA LEU A 17 -25.84 -8.16 14.60
C LEU A 17 -26.31 -8.34 13.17
N ILE A 18 -27.62 -8.39 12.97
CA ILE A 18 -28.25 -8.63 11.67
C ILE A 18 -29.31 -7.58 11.40
N GLY A 19 -29.22 -6.91 10.25
CA GLY A 19 -30.21 -5.94 9.79
C GLY A 19 -31.34 -6.57 8.96
N ALA A 20 -32.53 -5.99 9.08
CA ALA A 20 -33.72 -6.28 8.30
C ALA A 20 -34.41 -4.95 7.93
N PRO A 21 -33.89 -4.22 6.92
CA PRO A 21 -34.31 -2.84 6.64
C PRO A 21 -35.77 -2.69 6.22
N PHE A 22 -36.42 -3.77 5.79
CA PHE A 22 -37.81 -3.76 5.36
C PHE A 22 -38.72 -4.50 6.35
N ALA A 23 -38.28 -4.70 7.59
CA ALA A 23 -39.13 -5.23 8.63
C ALA A 23 -40.12 -4.16 9.11
N ASP A 24 -41.39 -4.55 9.26
CA ASP A 24 -42.42 -3.70 9.87
C ASP A 24 -42.12 -3.48 11.36
N GLN A 25 -42.38 -2.26 11.85
CA GLN A 25 -42.35 -1.93 13.27
C GLN A 25 -43.75 -1.59 13.77
N GLY A 26 -44.47 -2.61 14.24
CA GLY A 26 -45.86 -2.47 14.63
C GLY A 26 -46.74 -2.19 13.41
N ALA A 27 -47.36 -1.01 13.35
CA ALA A 27 -48.18 -0.59 12.21
C ALA A 27 -47.41 0.25 11.18
N VAL A 28 -46.11 0.54 11.41
CA VAL A 28 -45.28 1.32 10.49
C VAL A 28 -44.60 0.36 9.52
N THR A 29 -45.01 0.44 8.25
CA THR A 29 -44.52 -0.42 7.18
C THR A 29 -43.06 -0.15 6.85
N ASP A 30 -42.25 -1.19 6.70
CA ASP A 30 -40.86 -1.11 6.23
C ASP A 30 -40.00 -0.07 6.99
N ALA A 31 -40.26 0.14 8.29
CA ALA A 31 -39.48 1.05 9.12
C ALA A 31 -38.04 0.51 9.35
N GLY A 32 -37.90 -0.81 9.30
CA GLY A 32 -36.66 -1.54 9.48
C GLY A 32 -36.38 -1.91 10.94
N ARG A 33 -35.68 -3.03 11.12
CA ARG A 33 -35.27 -3.57 12.43
C ARG A 33 -33.86 -4.13 12.37
N ALA A 34 -33.23 -4.28 13.53
CA ALA A 34 -32.00 -5.05 13.67
C ALA A 34 -32.08 -6.01 14.87
N TYR A 35 -31.33 -7.09 14.79
CA TYR A 35 -31.38 -8.19 15.75
C TYR A 35 -29.98 -8.59 16.17
N LEU A 36 -29.73 -8.65 17.48
CA LEU A 36 -28.46 -9.10 18.03
C LEU A 36 -28.62 -10.52 18.56
N PHE A 37 -27.77 -11.43 18.08
CA PHE A 37 -27.76 -12.83 18.47
C PHE A 37 -26.46 -13.19 19.16
N ASN A 38 -26.54 -14.13 20.10
CA ASN A 38 -25.35 -14.81 20.59
C ASN A 38 -24.77 -15.68 19.47
N SER A 39 -23.50 -15.47 19.12
CA SER A 39 -22.89 -16.17 17.99
C SER A 39 -22.72 -17.69 18.21
N THR A 40 -22.67 -18.13 19.46
CA THR A 40 -22.42 -19.53 19.84
C THR A 40 -23.71 -20.32 19.94
N THR A 41 -24.73 -19.76 20.59
CA THR A 41 -25.99 -20.45 20.87
C THR A 41 -27.08 -20.14 19.84
N GLY A 42 -26.92 -19.08 19.04
CA GLY A 42 -27.96 -18.58 18.13
C GLY A 42 -29.15 -17.94 18.83
N THR A 43 -29.09 -17.70 20.15
CA THR A 43 -30.20 -17.10 20.89
C THR A 43 -30.31 -15.61 20.59
N LEU A 44 -31.53 -15.14 20.33
CA LEU A 44 -31.83 -13.71 20.21
C LEU A 44 -31.59 -13.01 21.55
N LEU A 45 -30.66 -12.05 21.56
CA LEU A 45 -30.33 -11.23 22.72
C LEU A 45 -31.12 -9.93 22.72
N GLN A 46 -31.21 -9.26 21.57
CA GLN A 46 -31.90 -7.97 21.45
C GLN A 46 -32.65 -7.86 20.13
N SER A 47 -33.86 -7.29 20.20
CA SER A 47 -34.54 -6.70 19.04
C SER A 47 -34.44 -5.18 19.13
N LEU A 48 -33.80 -4.56 18.13
CA LEU A 48 -33.57 -3.13 18.06
C LEU A 48 -34.55 -2.55 17.05
N ASN A 49 -35.26 -1.53 17.50
CA ASN A 49 -36.30 -0.86 16.74
C ASN A 49 -35.80 0.54 16.36
N ASN A 50 -36.26 1.06 15.22
CA ASN A 50 -36.04 2.46 14.88
C ASN A 50 -36.65 3.33 15.99
N PRO A 51 -35.89 4.25 16.62
CA PRO A 51 -36.38 5.11 17.69
C PRO A 51 -37.50 6.05 17.24
N ASN A 52 -37.50 6.47 15.97
CA ASN A 52 -38.49 7.36 15.37
C ASN A 52 -38.98 6.76 14.04
N PRO A 53 -39.77 5.68 14.07
CA PRO A 53 -40.10 4.93 12.86
C PRO A 53 -41.02 5.72 11.93
N LEU A 54 -40.58 5.96 10.70
CA LEU A 54 -41.42 6.31 9.57
C LEU A 54 -41.42 5.22 8.50
N PRO A 55 -42.42 5.21 7.60
CA PRO A 55 -42.43 4.26 6.51
C PRO A 55 -41.18 4.37 5.63
N PHE A 56 -40.56 3.23 5.32
CA PHE A 56 -39.41 3.11 4.41
C PHE A 56 -38.12 3.80 4.90
N ASP A 57 -37.91 3.92 6.20
CA ASP A 57 -36.68 4.51 6.79
C ASP A 57 -35.43 3.64 6.61
N ASN A 58 -35.62 2.36 6.27
CA ASN A 58 -34.56 1.38 6.04
C ASN A 58 -33.63 1.21 7.26
N PHE A 59 -34.15 1.27 8.49
CA PHE A 59 -33.33 1.02 9.69
C PHE A 59 -32.78 -0.41 9.68
N GLY A 60 -31.47 -0.57 9.78
CA GLY A 60 -30.80 -1.86 9.59
C GLY A 60 -30.26 -2.08 8.18
N TYR A 61 -30.26 -1.05 7.32
CA TYR A 61 -29.64 -1.11 6.00
C TYR A 61 -28.14 -1.40 6.10
N SER A 62 -27.47 -0.80 7.08
CA SER A 62 -26.07 -1.06 7.41
C SER A 62 -25.92 -1.24 8.91
N VAL A 63 -25.01 -2.12 9.31
CA VAL A 63 -24.77 -2.44 10.73
C VAL A 63 -23.28 -2.60 11.01
N ALA A 64 -22.82 -2.18 12.18
CA ALA A 64 -21.44 -2.35 12.64
C ALA A 64 -21.36 -2.51 14.17
N GLY A 65 -20.31 -3.18 14.65
CA GLY A 65 -19.93 -3.17 16.05
C GLY A 65 -19.07 -1.96 16.40
N VAL A 66 -19.29 -1.37 17.58
CA VAL A 66 -18.46 -0.31 18.15
C VAL A 66 -18.08 -0.72 19.57
N GLY A 67 -16.98 -1.45 19.70
CA GLY A 67 -16.71 -2.22 20.92
C GLY A 67 -17.81 -3.24 21.19
N THR A 68 -18.51 -3.11 22.32
CA THR A 68 -19.68 -3.94 22.68
C THR A 68 -21.03 -3.31 22.31
N ASN A 69 -21.01 -2.10 21.73
CA ASN A 69 -22.21 -1.39 21.28
C ASN A 69 -22.49 -1.69 19.80
N VAL A 70 -23.69 -1.33 19.36
CA VAL A 70 -24.19 -1.63 18.01
C VAL A 70 -24.55 -0.34 17.28
N LEU A 71 -23.99 -0.16 16.10
CA LEU A 71 -24.23 0.99 15.22
C LEU A 71 -25.11 0.53 14.05
N ILE A 72 -26.18 1.28 13.78
CA ILE A 72 -27.19 0.92 12.78
C ILE A 72 -27.50 2.14 11.92
N GLY A 73 -27.35 2.00 10.60
CA GLY A 73 -27.73 3.00 9.63
C GLY A 73 -29.20 2.90 9.20
N ALA A 74 -29.79 4.06 8.95
CA ALA A 74 -31.12 4.25 8.39
C ALA A 74 -31.03 5.35 7.30
N PRO A 75 -30.47 5.03 6.11
CA PRO A 75 -30.12 6.02 5.09
C PRO A 75 -31.32 6.77 4.51
N ALA A 76 -32.53 6.25 4.72
CA ALA A 76 -33.76 6.85 4.24
C ALA A 76 -34.56 7.52 5.38
N SER A 77 -34.04 7.50 6.61
CA SER A 77 -34.66 8.15 7.78
C SER A 77 -34.68 9.66 7.62
N ASN A 78 -35.75 10.28 8.12
CA ASN A 78 -35.71 11.69 8.42
C ASN A 78 -34.79 11.97 9.61
N ASN A 79 -34.19 13.15 9.62
CA ASN A 79 -33.61 13.71 10.82
C ASN A 79 -34.76 14.40 11.59
N PRO A 80 -34.86 14.30 12.93
CA PRO A 80 -35.84 15.08 13.70
C PRO A 80 -35.82 16.60 13.42
N SER A 81 -34.73 17.15 12.84
CA SER A 81 -34.64 18.55 12.44
C SER A 81 -35.06 18.87 10.99
N THR A 82 -35.25 17.87 10.11
CA THR A 82 -35.59 18.11 8.68
C THR A 82 -36.53 17.04 8.09
N THR A 83 -37.39 17.44 7.14
CA THR A 83 -38.24 16.51 6.37
C THR A 83 -37.54 15.94 5.13
N LEU A 84 -36.26 16.28 4.91
CA LEU A 84 -35.54 16.03 3.67
C LEU A 84 -35.05 14.58 3.51
N ARG A 85 -35.21 13.73 4.54
CA ARG A 85 -34.70 12.34 4.57
C ARG A 85 -33.21 12.26 4.21
N PRO A 86 -32.34 13.03 4.89
CA PRO A 86 -30.89 12.99 4.64
C PRO A 86 -30.26 11.67 5.11
N GLY A 87 -30.98 10.84 5.88
CA GLY A 87 -30.44 9.65 6.53
C GLY A 87 -29.92 9.92 7.94
N VAL A 88 -29.91 8.87 8.78
CA VAL A 88 -29.52 8.91 10.20
C VAL A 88 -28.76 7.62 10.55
N ALA A 89 -27.88 7.67 11.54
CA ALA A 89 -27.32 6.48 12.18
C ALA A 89 -27.55 6.49 13.70
N TYR A 90 -27.77 5.32 14.28
CA TYR A 90 -28.10 5.16 15.69
C TYR A 90 -27.11 4.21 16.37
N LEU A 91 -26.58 4.61 17.52
CA LEU A 91 -25.74 3.76 18.36
C LEU A 91 -26.53 3.32 19.59
N PHE A 92 -26.64 2.01 19.79
CA PHE A 92 -27.29 1.43 20.95
C PHE A 92 -26.30 0.67 21.82
N ASN A 93 -26.63 0.59 23.10
CA ASN A 93 -25.95 -0.29 24.03
C ASN A 93 -26.26 -1.75 23.64
N GLY A 94 -25.24 -2.54 23.32
CA GLY A 94 -25.43 -3.92 22.86
C GLY A 94 -25.94 -4.88 23.94
N THR A 95 -25.89 -4.50 25.23
CA THR A 95 -26.40 -5.32 26.34
C THR A 95 -27.82 -4.94 26.74
N SER A 96 -28.10 -3.65 26.93
CA SER A 96 -29.42 -3.19 27.39
C SER A 96 -30.39 -2.84 26.25
N GLY A 97 -29.89 -2.70 25.02
CA GLY A 97 -30.68 -2.21 23.89
C GLY A 97 -31.05 -0.72 23.97
N ALA A 98 -30.53 0.02 24.96
CA ALA A 98 -30.80 1.44 25.11
C ALA A 98 -30.12 2.26 24.02
N LEU A 99 -30.83 3.26 23.47
CA LEU A 99 -30.25 4.24 22.56
C LEU A 99 -29.20 5.08 23.30
N LEU A 100 -27.99 5.14 22.77
CA LEU A 100 -26.89 5.93 23.32
C LEU A 100 -26.71 7.24 22.55
N GLN A 101 -26.72 7.18 21.22
CA GLN A 101 -26.52 8.34 20.35
C GLN A 101 -27.31 8.24 19.05
N THR A 102 -27.70 9.40 18.55
CA THR A 102 -28.25 9.61 17.20
C THR A 102 -27.31 10.53 16.43
N PHE A 103 -26.76 10.06 15.32
CA PHE A 103 -25.86 10.80 14.46
C PHE A 103 -26.62 11.31 13.24
N SER A 104 -26.43 12.58 12.93
CA SER A 104 -27.06 13.25 11.79
C SER A 104 -26.00 13.81 10.85
N SER A 105 -26.31 13.86 9.56
CA SER A 105 -25.43 14.50 8.57
C SER A 105 -25.13 15.96 8.98
N PRO A 106 -23.84 16.36 9.04
CA PRO A 106 -23.46 17.75 9.27
C PRO A 106 -23.89 18.70 8.15
N THR A 107 -24.06 18.19 6.93
CA THR A 107 -24.39 18.93 5.70
C THR A 107 -25.71 18.45 5.10
N ALA A 108 -26.69 18.12 5.94
CA ALA A 108 -27.93 17.45 5.55
C ALA A 108 -28.65 18.09 4.33
N SER A 109 -28.66 17.38 3.21
CA SER A 109 -29.47 17.62 2.04
C SER A 109 -30.35 16.40 1.72
N ALA A 110 -31.36 16.62 0.87
CA ALA A 110 -32.32 15.58 0.55
C ALA A 110 -31.69 14.50 -0.32
N GLY A 111 -31.71 13.26 0.16
CA GLY A 111 -31.23 12.13 -0.62
C GLY A 111 -29.74 11.82 -0.47
N ASP A 112 -29.00 12.51 0.41
CA ASP A 112 -27.56 12.25 0.64
C ASP A 112 -27.28 10.83 1.18
N GLN A 113 -28.29 10.22 1.80
CA GLN A 113 -28.30 8.88 2.40
C GLN A 113 -27.21 8.66 3.46
N PHE A 114 -27.06 9.60 4.38
CA PHE A 114 -26.22 9.45 5.56
C PHE A 114 -26.60 8.19 6.36
N GLY A 115 -25.63 7.34 6.65
CA GLY A 115 -25.88 6.02 7.24
C GLY A 115 -26.01 4.91 6.20
N PHE A 116 -25.75 5.18 4.92
CA PHE A 116 -25.69 4.15 3.88
C PHE A 116 -24.65 3.08 4.22
N ALA A 117 -23.48 3.51 4.69
CA ALA A 117 -22.42 2.64 5.20
C ALA A 117 -21.99 3.11 6.58
N VAL A 118 -21.69 2.17 7.49
CA VAL A 118 -21.26 2.45 8.85
C VAL A 118 -20.11 1.53 9.26
N ALA A 119 -19.16 2.03 10.04
CA ALA A 119 -18.07 1.26 10.64
C ALA A 119 -17.71 1.79 12.04
N GLY A 120 -17.21 0.91 12.91
CA GLY A 120 -16.59 1.32 14.17
C GLY A 120 -15.09 1.56 13.96
N VAL A 121 -14.58 2.70 14.41
CA VAL A 121 -13.14 3.03 14.36
C VAL A 121 -12.63 3.17 15.80
N GLY A 122 -12.21 2.05 16.38
CA GLY A 122 -11.99 1.95 17.83
C GLY A 122 -13.30 2.22 18.59
N THR A 123 -13.35 3.31 19.36
CA THR A 123 -14.56 3.77 20.07
C THR A 123 -15.35 4.83 19.32
N ASN A 124 -14.89 5.24 18.14
CA ASN A 124 -15.52 6.24 17.29
C ASN A 124 -16.38 5.56 16.22
N VAL A 125 -17.21 6.36 15.54
CA VAL A 125 -18.12 5.86 14.49
C VAL A 125 -17.86 6.58 13.19
N LEU A 126 -17.71 5.82 12.11
CA LEU A 126 -17.52 6.32 10.76
C LEU A 126 -18.80 6.06 9.96
N ILE A 127 -19.32 7.10 9.32
CA ILE A 127 -20.60 7.06 8.62
C ILE A 127 -20.43 7.65 7.22
N GLY A 128 -20.86 6.90 6.20
CA GLY A 128 -20.83 7.32 4.80
C GLY A 128 -22.16 7.93 4.34
N SER A 129 -22.03 8.90 3.42
CA SER A 129 -23.12 9.60 2.75
C SER A 129 -22.78 9.73 1.25
N PRO A 130 -23.00 8.68 0.45
CA PRO A 130 -22.47 8.59 -0.92
C PRO A 130 -23.10 9.56 -1.93
N PHE A 131 -24.22 10.18 -1.59
CA PHE A 131 -24.89 11.15 -2.45
C PHE A 131 -24.75 12.58 -1.93
N ASP A 132 -23.89 12.82 -0.95
CA ASP A 132 -23.56 14.18 -0.50
C ASP A 132 -22.93 14.98 -1.66
N ASP A 133 -23.39 16.22 -1.84
CA ASP A 133 -23.04 17.08 -2.97
C ASP A 133 -21.81 17.98 -2.70
N THR A 134 -21.02 17.70 -1.65
CA THR A 134 -19.84 18.50 -1.33
C THR A 134 -18.77 18.35 -2.42
N GLY A 135 -18.43 19.48 -3.05
CA GLY A 135 -17.45 19.54 -4.14
C GLY A 135 -18.05 19.29 -5.53
N ALA A 136 -18.89 18.27 -5.68
CA ALA A 136 -19.67 17.98 -6.89
C ALA A 136 -20.92 17.14 -6.58
N ALA A 137 -21.87 17.10 -7.52
CA ALA A 137 -23.13 16.38 -7.33
C ALA A 137 -22.91 14.88 -7.13
N ASN A 138 -23.44 14.30 -6.04
CA ASN A 138 -23.20 12.91 -5.63
C ASN A 138 -21.70 12.53 -5.60
N ALA A 139 -20.82 13.46 -5.25
CA ALA A 139 -19.41 13.17 -5.05
C ALA A 139 -19.23 12.25 -3.83
N GLY A 140 -19.99 12.49 -2.77
CA GLY A 140 -20.04 11.71 -1.55
C GLY A 140 -19.06 12.16 -0.47
N SER A 141 -19.42 11.89 0.78
CA SER A 141 -18.67 12.31 1.98
C SER A 141 -18.73 11.25 3.09
N ALA A 142 -17.66 11.11 3.88
CA ALA A 142 -17.62 10.29 5.09
C ALA A 142 -17.35 11.15 6.33
N TYR A 143 -17.95 10.77 7.46
CA TYR A 143 -17.89 11.55 8.70
C TYR A 143 -17.52 10.64 9.87
N LEU A 144 -16.47 11.04 10.60
CA LEU A 144 -16.03 10.37 11.82
C LEU A 144 -16.52 11.16 13.03
N PHE A 145 -17.29 10.49 13.90
CA PHE A 145 -17.80 11.07 15.13
C PHE A 145 -17.23 10.37 16.35
N ASN A 146 -17.12 11.11 17.44
CA ASN A 146 -16.87 10.56 18.75
C ASN A 146 -18.10 9.72 19.19
N GLY A 147 -17.90 8.42 19.40
CA GLY A 147 -19.00 7.50 19.72
C GLY A 147 -19.65 7.77 21.08
N SER A 148 -18.95 8.43 22.01
CA SER A 148 -19.48 8.74 23.33
C SER A 148 -20.22 10.08 23.37
N THR A 149 -19.64 11.12 22.77
CA THR A 149 -20.17 12.49 22.87
C THR A 149 -21.05 12.89 21.69
N GLY A 150 -21.00 12.18 20.57
CA GLY A 150 -21.69 12.56 19.35
C GLY A 150 -20.99 13.67 18.55
N ALA A 151 -19.85 14.18 19.03
CA ALA A 151 -19.15 15.29 18.37
C ALA A 151 -18.51 14.84 17.05
N LEU A 152 -18.65 15.63 15.99
CA LEU A 152 -17.92 15.44 14.74
C LEU A 152 -16.42 15.64 15.00
N LEU A 153 -15.62 14.64 14.64
CA LEU A 153 -14.17 14.67 14.75
C LEU A 153 -13.52 15.04 13.42
N GLN A 154 -14.00 14.44 12.33
CA GLN A 154 -13.42 14.65 11.00
C GLN A 154 -14.46 14.45 9.90
N THR A 155 -14.32 15.23 8.83
CA THR A 155 -14.98 15.01 7.54
C THR A 155 -13.93 14.59 6.51
N PHE A 156 -14.24 13.55 5.74
CA PHE A 156 -13.44 13.08 4.61
C PHE A 156 -14.27 13.26 3.35
N ASN A 157 -13.82 14.14 2.46
CA ASN A 157 -14.45 14.35 1.16
C ASN A 157 -13.67 13.56 0.09
N ASN A 158 -14.31 13.33 -1.07
CA ASN A 158 -13.58 12.79 -2.21
C ASN A 158 -12.34 13.68 -2.52
N PRO A 159 -11.12 13.13 -2.61
CA PRO A 159 -9.93 13.89 -3.00
C PRO A 159 -9.99 14.50 -4.41
N THR A 160 -10.77 13.92 -5.31
CA THR A 160 -10.91 14.34 -6.72
C THR A 160 -12.39 14.46 -7.11
N PRO A 161 -13.17 15.32 -6.45
CA PRO A 161 -14.63 15.30 -6.54
C PRO A 161 -15.12 15.60 -7.98
N ALA A 162 -15.89 14.68 -8.53
CA ALA A 162 -16.67 14.81 -9.75
C ALA A 162 -18.08 14.24 -9.55
N VAL A 163 -18.89 14.38 -10.60
CA VAL A 163 -20.30 13.99 -10.56
C VAL A 163 -20.43 12.47 -10.50
N ASN A 164 -21.25 11.97 -9.58
CA ASN A 164 -21.61 10.55 -9.43
C ASN A 164 -20.42 9.60 -9.16
N GLU A 165 -19.50 9.99 -8.29
CA GLU A 165 -18.37 9.12 -7.89
C GLU A 165 -18.70 8.20 -6.71
N PHE A 166 -19.76 8.54 -5.96
CA PHE A 166 -20.28 7.76 -4.84
C PHE A 166 -19.22 7.42 -3.78
N PHE A 167 -18.36 8.40 -3.46
CA PHE A 167 -17.41 8.28 -2.36
C PHE A 167 -18.14 8.01 -1.04
N ALA A 168 -17.57 7.16 -0.19
CA ALA A 168 -18.18 6.70 1.06
C ALA A 168 -19.43 5.83 0.91
N ARG A 169 -19.63 5.24 -0.28
CA ARG A 169 -20.58 4.12 -0.44
C ARG A 169 -20.18 2.90 0.37
N ALA A 170 -18.88 2.74 0.62
CA ALA A 170 -18.34 1.75 1.55
C ALA A 170 -17.30 2.41 2.46
N VAL A 171 -17.31 2.04 3.74
CA VAL A 171 -16.36 2.53 4.75
C VAL A 171 -15.88 1.37 5.61
N ALA A 172 -14.63 1.43 6.05
CA ALA A 172 -14.04 0.48 6.98
C ALA A 172 -12.97 1.16 7.86
N ASP A 173 -12.66 0.55 9.00
CA ASP A 173 -11.50 0.93 9.80
C ASP A 173 -10.23 0.22 9.29
N LEU A 174 -9.09 0.86 9.52
CA LEU A 174 -7.77 0.24 9.42
C LEU A 174 -6.94 0.70 10.62
N GLY A 175 -7.23 0.10 11.78
CA GLY A 175 -6.69 0.55 13.06
C GLY A 175 -7.26 1.92 13.44
N THR A 176 -6.41 2.95 13.50
CA THR A 176 -6.83 4.34 13.77
C THR A 176 -7.14 5.14 12.50
N ASN A 177 -6.88 4.55 11.33
CA ASN A 177 -7.12 5.17 10.03
C ASN A 177 -8.47 4.73 9.47
N VAL A 178 -8.94 5.43 8.46
CA VAL A 178 -10.23 5.15 7.82
C VAL A 178 -10.03 4.85 6.34
N LEU A 179 -10.72 3.81 5.87
CA LEU A 179 -10.72 3.39 4.48
C LEU A 179 -12.08 3.71 3.88
N VAL A 180 -12.09 4.39 2.74
CA VAL A 180 -13.31 4.87 2.09
C VAL A 180 -13.31 4.49 0.62
N GLY A 181 -14.36 3.80 0.17
CA GLY A 181 -14.54 3.41 -1.23
C GLY A 181 -15.27 4.48 -2.04
N ALA A 182 -14.88 4.65 -3.30
CA ALA A 182 -15.51 5.50 -4.30
C ALA A 182 -15.75 4.67 -5.56
N SER A 183 -16.91 4.03 -5.62
CA SER A 183 -17.17 2.97 -6.61
C SER A 183 -17.30 3.47 -8.04
N SER A 184 -17.35 4.77 -8.29
CA SER A 184 -17.50 5.30 -9.66
C SER A 184 -16.45 6.36 -10.00
N GLU A 185 -15.37 6.40 -9.22
CA GLU A 185 -14.18 7.21 -9.48
C GLU A 185 -13.56 6.88 -10.85
N ASN A 186 -13.05 7.90 -11.53
CA ASN A 186 -12.42 7.75 -12.84
C ASN A 186 -10.90 7.48 -12.70
N THR A 187 -10.50 6.29 -12.23
CA THR A 187 -9.09 5.91 -12.11
C THR A 187 -8.63 5.00 -13.25
N GLY A 188 -7.81 5.52 -14.17
CA GLY A 188 -7.31 4.77 -15.32
C GLY A 188 -8.34 4.47 -16.42
N ALA A 189 -9.63 4.35 -16.07
CA ALA A 189 -10.77 4.26 -16.97
C ALA A 189 -12.03 4.92 -16.34
N THR A 190 -13.06 5.16 -17.15
CA THR A 190 -14.33 5.76 -16.71
C THR A 190 -15.02 4.87 -15.68
N SER A 191 -15.34 5.41 -14.50
CA SER A 191 -16.02 4.67 -13.42
C SER A 191 -15.37 3.33 -13.05
N ALA A 192 -14.05 3.23 -13.20
CA ALA A 192 -13.26 2.08 -12.77
C ALA A 192 -13.28 1.92 -11.24
N GLY A 193 -13.48 3.01 -10.50
CA GLY A 193 -13.59 3.05 -9.05
C GLY A 193 -12.24 3.14 -8.33
N ALA A 194 -12.27 3.49 -7.04
CA ALA A 194 -11.10 3.66 -6.19
C ALA A 194 -11.42 3.45 -4.70
N ALA A 195 -10.39 3.36 -3.86
CA ALA A 195 -10.50 3.43 -2.42
C ALA A 195 -9.37 4.29 -1.85
N TYR A 196 -9.66 4.96 -0.75
CA TYR A 196 -8.80 5.98 -0.18
C TYR A 196 -8.59 5.71 1.31
N LEU A 197 -7.33 5.67 1.73
CA LEU A 197 -6.94 5.58 3.13
C LEU A 197 -6.64 6.98 3.65
N PHE A 198 -7.35 7.40 4.69
CA PHE A 198 -7.09 8.66 5.38
C PHE A 198 -6.58 8.43 6.79
N ASN A 199 -5.78 9.38 7.24
CA ASN A 199 -5.42 9.48 8.65
C ASN A 199 -6.66 9.86 9.46
N GLY A 200 -7.10 8.98 10.35
CA GLY A 200 -8.32 9.20 11.14
C GLY A 200 -8.23 10.34 12.16
N THR A 201 -7.01 10.81 12.48
CA THR A 201 -6.77 11.92 13.40
C THR A 201 -6.61 13.26 12.68
N THR A 202 -5.85 13.29 11.59
CA THR A 202 -5.52 14.55 10.89
C THR A 202 -6.40 14.83 9.68
N GLY A 203 -7.14 13.83 9.19
CA GLY A 203 -7.92 13.95 7.95
C GLY A 203 -7.09 13.84 6.66
N GLY A 204 -5.77 13.77 6.75
CA GLY A 204 -4.90 13.74 5.57
C GLY A 204 -5.02 12.44 4.79
N LEU A 205 -5.06 12.52 3.46
CA LEU A 205 -4.97 11.37 2.57
C LEU A 205 -3.59 10.71 2.73
N LEU A 206 -3.58 9.42 3.04
CA LEU A 206 -2.36 8.62 3.19
C LEU A 206 -2.06 7.81 1.93
N GLN A 207 -3.09 7.23 1.30
CA GLN A 207 -2.91 6.36 0.14
C GLN A 207 -4.19 6.27 -0.69
N THR A 208 -4.02 6.14 -2.01
CA THR A 208 -5.09 5.76 -2.94
C THR A 208 -4.82 4.35 -3.45
N PHE A 209 -5.86 3.52 -3.48
CA PHE A 209 -5.88 2.19 -4.06
C PHE A 209 -6.74 2.24 -5.33
N ASN A 210 -6.12 1.98 -6.48
CA ASN A 210 -6.78 1.95 -7.79
C ASN A 210 -7.06 0.51 -8.22
N ASN A 211 -8.03 0.30 -9.10
CA ASN A 211 -8.11 -0.97 -9.83
C ASN A 211 -6.79 -1.21 -10.60
N PRO A 212 -6.07 -2.34 -10.37
CA PRO A 212 -4.83 -2.66 -11.10
C PRO A 212 -5.02 -2.92 -12.60
N THR A 213 -6.22 -3.32 -13.01
CA THR A 213 -6.60 -3.58 -14.40
C THR A 213 -7.88 -2.79 -14.72
N PRO A 214 -7.81 -1.45 -14.78
CA PRO A 214 -9.00 -0.63 -14.86
C PRO A 214 -9.67 -0.74 -16.24
N GLU A 215 -10.90 -1.22 -16.26
CA GLU A 215 -11.85 -1.10 -17.37
C GLU A 215 -13.02 -0.19 -16.99
N ALA A 216 -13.80 0.20 -18.00
CA ALA A 216 -14.96 1.04 -17.79
C ALA A 216 -16.02 0.30 -16.94
N ASP A 217 -16.57 1.02 -15.97
CA ASP A 217 -17.66 0.55 -15.09
C ASP A 217 -17.34 -0.63 -14.15
N ASP A 218 -16.06 -0.95 -13.92
CA ASP A 218 -15.65 -2.05 -13.03
C ASP A 218 -16.09 -1.88 -11.56
N SER A 219 -16.25 -0.63 -11.16
CA SER A 219 -16.74 -0.23 -9.85
C SER A 219 -15.87 -0.67 -8.66
N ALA A 220 -14.55 -0.59 -8.78
CA ALA A 220 -13.64 -0.87 -7.67
C ALA A 220 -13.91 0.02 -6.46
N GLY A 221 -13.77 -0.52 -5.25
CA GLY A 221 -14.12 0.20 -4.02
C GLY A 221 -15.60 0.13 -3.68
N PHE A 222 -16.39 -0.68 -4.40
CA PHE A 222 -17.79 -0.96 -4.06
C PHE A 222 -17.98 -1.51 -2.65
N ALA A 223 -17.02 -2.31 -2.18
CA ALA A 223 -16.86 -2.71 -0.79
C ALA A 223 -15.37 -2.65 -0.43
N VAL A 224 -15.10 -2.34 0.83
CA VAL A 224 -13.75 -2.24 1.39
C VAL A 224 -13.70 -2.89 2.76
N ALA A 225 -12.56 -3.45 3.14
CA ALA A 225 -12.33 -3.98 4.48
C ALA A 225 -10.87 -3.79 4.89
N GLY A 226 -10.64 -3.45 6.15
CA GLY A 226 -9.31 -3.47 6.76
C GLY A 226 -9.10 -4.75 7.57
N LEU A 227 -7.87 -5.29 7.52
CA LEU A 227 -7.45 -6.39 8.40
C LEU A 227 -6.01 -6.17 8.86
N GLY A 228 -5.87 -5.68 10.09
CA GLY A 228 -4.58 -5.24 10.62
C GLY A 228 -4.09 -4.04 9.81
N THR A 229 -3.06 -4.24 9.00
CA THR A 229 -2.54 -3.23 8.07
C THR A 229 -2.93 -3.49 6.62
N ASN A 230 -3.54 -4.64 6.31
CA ASN A 230 -3.95 -4.99 4.95
C ASN A 230 -5.29 -4.35 4.59
N VAL A 231 -5.46 -4.08 3.31
CA VAL A 231 -6.69 -3.55 2.72
C VAL A 231 -7.24 -4.54 1.73
N ILE A 232 -8.55 -4.81 1.82
CA ILE A 232 -9.31 -5.51 0.80
C ILE A 232 -10.22 -4.50 0.11
N MET A 233 -10.30 -4.60 -1.20
CA MET A 233 -11.14 -3.77 -2.04
C MET A 233 -11.80 -4.64 -3.10
N THR A 234 -13.10 -4.49 -3.32
CA THR A 234 -13.80 -5.28 -4.33
C THR A 234 -14.18 -4.44 -5.54
N SER A 235 -14.18 -5.08 -6.69
CA SER A 235 -14.60 -4.55 -7.99
C SER A 235 -15.59 -5.54 -8.59
N PRO A 236 -16.89 -5.46 -8.24
CA PRO A 236 -17.86 -6.52 -8.55
C PRO A 236 -18.15 -6.62 -10.06
N LEU A 237 -17.87 -5.57 -10.82
CA LEU A 237 -18.15 -5.51 -12.24
C LEU A 237 -16.92 -5.80 -13.13
N ASP A 238 -15.77 -6.09 -12.51
CA ASP A 238 -14.47 -6.32 -13.15
C ASP A 238 -14.44 -7.54 -14.08
N ARG A 239 -13.55 -7.44 -15.09
CA ARG A 239 -13.30 -8.40 -16.17
C ARG A 239 -11.78 -8.62 -16.37
N PRO A 240 -11.07 -9.19 -15.39
CA PRO A 240 -9.60 -9.21 -15.37
C PRO A 240 -8.94 -9.97 -16.54
N THR A 241 -9.70 -10.74 -17.33
CA THR A 241 -9.21 -11.45 -18.52
C THR A 241 -9.96 -11.07 -19.82
N GLY A 242 -10.57 -9.88 -19.88
CA GLY A 242 -11.28 -9.40 -21.08
C GLY A 242 -12.51 -10.23 -21.48
N GLY A 243 -13.18 -10.82 -20.48
CA GLY A 243 -14.26 -11.81 -20.65
C GLY A 243 -15.56 -11.44 -19.92
N ALA A 244 -16.29 -12.45 -19.43
CA ALA A 244 -17.51 -12.23 -18.65
C ALA A 244 -17.21 -11.47 -17.35
N GLN A 245 -18.17 -10.68 -16.90
CA GLN A 245 -18.13 -10.03 -15.59
C GLN A 245 -18.13 -11.09 -14.50
N VAL A 246 -17.01 -11.22 -13.78
CA VAL A 246 -16.82 -12.21 -12.72
C VAL A 246 -16.67 -11.57 -11.34
N GLY A 247 -16.31 -10.28 -11.31
CA GLY A 247 -16.01 -9.56 -10.09
C GLY A 247 -14.67 -9.98 -9.47
N THR A 248 -13.94 -9.02 -8.93
CA THR A 248 -12.60 -9.24 -8.39
C THR A 248 -12.48 -8.67 -6.98
N GLY A 249 -11.79 -9.39 -6.10
CA GLY A 249 -11.31 -8.87 -4.83
C GLY A 249 -9.81 -8.62 -4.90
N TYR A 250 -9.39 -7.37 -4.69
CA TYR A 250 -7.98 -6.99 -4.58
C TYR A 250 -7.57 -6.99 -3.11
N PHE A 251 -6.41 -7.58 -2.86
CA PHE A 251 -5.80 -7.63 -1.54
C PHE A 251 -4.49 -6.84 -1.56
N TYR A 252 -4.51 -5.68 -0.90
CA TYR A 252 -3.37 -4.80 -0.76
C TYR A 252 -2.70 -5.07 0.58
N GLN A 253 -1.52 -5.64 0.52
CA GLN A 253 -0.65 -5.76 1.68
C GLN A 253 0.28 -4.56 1.70
N PRO A 254 0.42 -3.85 2.82
CA PRO A 254 1.56 -2.99 2.99
C PRO A 254 2.78 -3.90 3.01
N HIS A 255 3.57 -3.82 1.95
CA HIS A 255 4.91 -4.39 1.96
C HIS A 255 5.64 -3.67 3.08
N GLY A 256 6.00 -4.44 4.11
CA GLY A 256 6.52 -3.94 5.38
C GLY A 256 7.44 -2.76 5.09
N THR A 257 7.10 -1.61 5.68
CA THR A 257 7.82 -0.37 5.43
C THR A 257 9.32 -0.67 5.46
N LEU A 258 10.00 -0.50 4.33
CA LEU A 258 11.47 -0.46 4.29
C LEU A 258 12.01 0.75 5.10
N ALA A 259 11.11 1.53 5.72
CA ALA A 259 11.41 2.55 6.71
C ALA A 259 12.17 1.94 7.90
N GLY A 260 13.24 2.61 8.32
CA GLY A 260 14.11 2.14 9.39
C GLY A 260 15.15 1.10 8.96
N LEU A 261 15.33 0.84 7.66
CA LEU A 261 16.50 0.12 7.12
C LEU A 261 17.63 1.09 6.78
N SER A 262 17.81 2.08 7.66
CA SER A 262 18.93 3.02 7.70
C SER A 262 19.98 2.52 8.69
N PHE A 263 21.18 3.11 8.66
CA PHE A 263 22.27 2.75 9.57
C PHE A 263 21.88 2.78 11.07
N ASP A 264 20.94 3.64 11.46
CA ASP A 264 20.49 3.84 12.84
C ASP A 264 19.26 3.01 13.25
N GLY A 265 18.57 2.39 12.29
CA GLY A 265 17.24 1.82 12.54
C GLY A 265 17.24 0.56 13.42
N ASN A 266 18.31 -0.25 13.38
CA ASN A 266 18.55 -1.41 14.26
C ASN A 266 20.05 -1.82 14.22
N PRO A 267 20.97 -1.00 14.73
CA PRO A 267 22.39 -1.09 14.38
C PRO A 267 23.10 -2.39 14.82
N LEU A 268 22.51 -3.14 15.76
CA LEU A 268 23.08 -4.35 16.34
C LEU A 268 22.43 -5.64 15.84
N GLN A 269 21.37 -5.57 15.03
CA GLN A 269 20.61 -6.76 14.60
C GLN A 269 20.79 -7.01 13.11
N SER A 270 20.85 -8.29 12.75
CA SER A 270 20.67 -8.71 11.36
C SER A 270 19.18 -8.68 11.01
N VAL A 271 18.83 -8.02 9.90
CA VAL A 271 17.47 -7.99 9.37
C VAL A 271 17.41 -8.86 8.12
N THR A 272 16.51 -9.84 8.11
CA THR A 272 16.24 -10.65 6.91
C THR A 272 15.04 -10.08 6.17
N ILE A 273 15.21 -9.80 4.88
CA ILE A 273 14.18 -9.20 4.02
C ILE A 273 13.87 -10.19 2.90
N ALA A 274 12.60 -10.55 2.74
CA ALA A 274 12.18 -11.37 1.63
C ALA A 274 12.30 -10.58 0.31
N PRO A 275 12.77 -11.19 -0.79
CA PRO A 275 12.83 -10.52 -2.09
C PRO A 275 11.49 -9.91 -2.51
N SER A 276 10.37 -10.55 -2.17
CA SER A 276 9.02 -10.05 -2.46
C SER A 276 8.71 -8.69 -1.84
N THR A 277 9.30 -8.38 -0.68
CA THR A 277 9.16 -7.06 -0.03
C THR A 277 9.87 -5.97 -0.84
N ILE A 278 11.05 -6.29 -1.40
CA ILE A 278 11.82 -5.37 -2.23
C ILE A 278 11.11 -5.18 -3.58
N THR A 279 10.78 -6.30 -4.26
CA THR A 279 10.20 -6.27 -5.60
C THR A 279 8.83 -5.62 -5.63
N ALA A 280 8.07 -5.67 -4.55
CA ALA A 280 6.79 -4.98 -4.50
C ALA A 280 6.92 -3.45 -4.54
N VAL A 281 8.03 -2.89 -4.03
CA VAL A 281 8.30 -1.46 -4.14
C VAL A 281 8.88 -1.15 -5.51
N THR A 282 9.89 -1.89 -5.95
CA THR A 282 10.56 -1.62 -7.24
C THR A 282 9.65 -1.90 -8.44
N ASN A 283 8.67 -2.81 -8.36
CA ASN A 283 7.68 -3.03 -9.42
C ASN A 283 6.73 -1.84 -9.63
N THR A 284 6.71 -0.85 -8.73
CA THR A 284 5.94 0.40 -8.91
C THR A 284 6.76 1.52 -9.57
N GLY A 285 8.03 1.26 -9.92
CA GLY A 285 8.96 2.30 -10.36
C GLY A 285 9.61 3.08 -9.21
N THR A 286 9.32 2.72 -7.95
CA THR A 286 9.83 3.41 -6.76
C THR A 286 11.19 2.86 -6.35
N ASN A 287 12.15 3.75 -6.08
CA ASN A 287 13.49 3.38 -5.67
C ASN A 287 13.54 2.80 -4.25
N VAL A 288 14.41 1.82 -4.04
CA VAL A 288 14.72 1.21 -2.74
C VAL A 288 16.18 1.46 -2.38
N VAL A 289 16.41 1.89 -1.14
CA VAL A 289 17.76 1.99 -0.54
C VAL A 289 17.77 1.15 0.72
N LEU A 290 18.70 0.19 0.81
CA LEU A 290 18.93 -0.64 1.98
C LEU A 290 20.31 -0.29 2.55
N GLN A 291 20.37 0.04 3.84
CA GLN A 291 21.61 0.38 4.53
C GLN A 291 21.88 -0.56 5.71
N ALA A 292 23.15 -0.92 5.91
CA ALA A 292 23.60 -1.72 7.05
C ALA A 292 24.99 -1.30 7.50
N ASN A 293 25.24 -1.18 8.81
CA ASN A 293 26.57 -0.81 9.32
C ASN A 293 27.65 -1.84 8.97
N ASN A 294 27.28 -3.12 8.91
CA ASN A 294 28.16 -4.21 8.54
C ASN A 294 27.93 -4.63 7.09
N ASP A 295 27.32 -5.78 6.85
CA ASP A 295 27.23 -6.36 5.52
C ASP A 295 25.79 -6.44 5.02
N ILE A 296 25.64 -6.42 3.70
CA ILE A 296 24.41 -6.80 3.01
C ILE A 296 24.68 -8.05 2.20
N THR A 297 23.91 -9.11 2.43
CA THR A 297 24.00 -10.36 1.67
C THR A 297 22.70 -10.64 0.92
N VAL A 298 22.81 -11.04 -0.35
CA VAL A 298 21.68 -11.40 -1.22
C VAL A 298 21.80 -12.88 -1.58
N ASP A 299 21.07 -13.73 -0.84
CA ASP A 299 21.07 -15.20 -1.02
C ASP A 299 19.87 -15.71 -1.83
N SER A 300 18.94 -14.84 -2.18
CA SER A 300 17.76 -15.18 -2.99
C SER A 300 17.56 -14.14 -4.07
N ALA A 301 17.11 -14.58 -5.25
CA ALA A 301 17.02 -13.71 -6.41
C ALA A 301 16.02 -12.57 -6.17
N ILE A 302 16.41 -11.36 -6.58
CA ILE A 302 15.55 -10.17 -6.57
C ILE A 302 15.23 -9.85 -8.02
N ILE A 303 13.98 -10.06 -8.42
CA ILE A 303 13.56 -9.92 -9.83
C ILE A 303 12.43 -8.91 -9.90
N THR A 304 12.77 -7.67 -10.23
CA THR A 304 11.81 -6.61 -10.54
C THR A 304 11.26 -6.84 -11.96
N ASN A 305 9.97 -6.60 -12.15
CA ASN A 305 9.24 -6.67 -13.40
C ASN A 305 8.05 -5.71 -13.32
N ASN A 306 8.25 -4.45 -13.73
CA ASN A 306 7.22 -3.43 -13.78
C ASN A 306 6.49 -3.52 -15.13
N LEU A 307 5.23 -3.96 -15.11
CA LEU A 307 4.43 -4.12 -16.32
C LEU A 307 4.00 -2.80 -16.97
N LEU A 308 4.14 -1.67 -16.26
CA LEU A 308 3.66 -0.35 -16.66
C LEU A 308 4.79 0.62 -17.05
N GLY A 309 6.05 0.21 -16.96
CA GLY A 309 7.20 1.07 -17.22
C GLY A 309 8.49 0.48 -16.70
N ASN A 310 9.46 1.34 -16.36
CA ASN A 310 10.72 0.89 -15.77
C ASN A 310 10.53 0.51 -14.30
N GLY A 311 11.24 -0.52 -13.85
CA GLY A 311 11.39 -0.81 -12.43
C GLY A 311 12.12 0.30 -11.69
N GLY A 312 11.85 0.39 -10.39
CA GLY A 312 12.55 1.30 -9.48
C GLY A 312 14.00 0.86 -9.27
N GLY A 313 14.87 1.82 -9.01
CA GLY A 313 16.27 1.55 -8.71
C GLY A 313 16.47 0.85 -7.37
N LEU A 314 17.52 0.02 -7.27
CA LEU A 314 17.89 -0.69 -6.05
C LEU A 314 19.30 -0.28 -5.61
N THR A 315 19.42 0.26 -4.39
CA THR A 315 20.70 0.60 -3.78
C THR A 315 20.95 -0.26 -2.55
N LEU A 316 22.07 -0.98 -2.54
CA LEU A 316 22.58 -1.73 -1.39
C LEU A 316 23.83 -1.03 -0.86
N GLN A 317 23.74 -0.45 0.34
CA GLN A 317 24.78 0.40 0.91
C GLN A 317 25.25 -0.14 2.27
N ALA A 318 26.40 -0.80 2.27
CA ALA A 318 26.98 -1.45 3.43
C ALA A 318 28.18 -0.67 3.98
N GLY A 319 28.26 -0.54 5.30
CA GLY A 319 29.44 0.03 5.98
C GLY A 319 30.67 -0.89 5.90
N ARG A 320 30.47 -2.19 5.64
CA ARG A 320 31.51 -3.18 5.37
C ARG A 320 31.32 -3.82 3.99
N SER A 321 30.67 -4.96 3.84
CA SER A 321 30.66 -5.72 2.57
C SER A 321 29.30 -5.83 1.91
N VAL A 322 29.31 -5.99 0.59
CA VAL A 322 28.13 -6.42 -0.18
C VAL A 322 28.43 -7.76 -0.84
N LEU A 323 27.65 -8.79 -0.50
CA LEU A 323 27.82 -10.16 -0.96
C LEU A 323 26.60 -10.59 -1.76
N ILE A 324 26.75 -10.82 -3.06
CA ILE A 324 25.65 -11.19 -3.96
C ILE A 324 25.82 -12.65 -4.40
N ASN A 325 24.94 -13.51 -3.89
CA ASN A 325 24.93 -14.96 -4.16
C ASN A 325 23.77 -15.41 -5.06
N ALA A 326 22.88 -14.49 -5.44
CA ALA A 326 21.76 -14.73 -6.32
C ALA A 326 21.52 -13.57 -7.29
N ASN A 327 20.81 -13.84 -8.40
CA ASN A 327 20.57 -12.88 -9.46
C ASN A 327 19.80 -11.64 -8.97
N ILE A 328 20.13 -10.48 -9.56
CA ILE A 328 19.38 -9.23 -9.36
C ILE A 328 18.96 -8.71 -10.72
N THR A 329 17.66 -8.45 -10.90
CA THR A 329 17.09 -7.77 -12.06
C THR A 329 16.28 -6.56 -11.59
N THR A 330 16.55 -5.37 -12.12
CA THR A 330 15.85 -4.12 -11.76
C THR A 330 14.91 -3.61 -12.85
N ASP A 331 14.81 -4.32 -13.98
CA ASP A 331 13.92 -3.99 -15.08
C ASP A 331 14.05 -2.53 -15.55
N ASN A 332 15.27 -2.16 -16.00
CA ASN A 332 15.62 -0.80 -16.42
C ASN A 332 15.77 0.23 -15.29
N GLY A 333 15.54 -0.15 -14.03
CA GLY A 333 15.93 0.66 -12.87
C GLY A 333 17.44 0.64 -12.64
N ASP A 334 17.99 1.69 -12.03
CA ASP A 334 19.41 1.73 -11.67
C ASP A 334 19.75 0.72 -10.57
N LEU A 335 20.95 0.12 -10.63
CA LEU A 335 21.49 -0.74 -9.58
C LEU A 335 22.73 -0.10 -8.96
N THR A 336 22.74 0.10 -7.66
CA THR A 336 23.90 0.66 -6.94
C THR A 336 24.34 -0.26 -5.81
N LEU A 337 25.61 -0.68 -5.83
CA LEU A 337 26.25 -1.44 -4.76
C LEU A 337 27.36 -0.60 -4.14
N VAL A 338 27.31 -0.40 -2.83
CA VAL A 338 28.33 0.32 -2.08
C VAL A 338 28.80 -0.51 -0.90
N GLY A 339 30.11 -0.67 -0.79
CA GLY A 339 30.78 -1.25 0.38
C GLY A 339 31.82 -0.29 0.95
N ASN A 340 32.30 -0.62 2.15
CA ASN A 340 33.24 0.17 2.94
C ASN A 340 32.83 1.64 3.07
N ASP A 341 31.54 1.87 3.32
CA ASP A 341 31.01 3.21 3.31
C ASP A 341 31.57 4.06 4.47
N THR A 342 31.37 5.38 4.41
CA THR A 342 32.03 6.35 5.27
C THR A 342 31.15 6.80 6.43
N LEU A 343 31.77 7.31 7.49
CA LEU A 343 31.07 7.96 8.60
C LEU A 343 30.19 9.13 8.10
N ALA A 344 30.67 9.88 7.09
CA ALA A 344 29.94 11.01 6.50
C ALA A 344 28.66 10.58 5.75
N ASN A 345 28.60 9.33 5.29
CA ASN A 345 27.41 8.76 4.64
C ASN A 345 26.47 8.06 5.63
N GLY A 346 26.76 8.13 6.94
CA GLY A 346 25.87 7.67 8.00
C GLY A 346 26.27 6.36 8.67
N VAL A 347 27.35 5.69 8.24
CA VAL A 347 27.84 4.47 8.91
C VAL A 347 28.19 4.81 10.35
N ILE A 348 27.67 4.04 11.30
CA ILE A 348 27.95 4.25 12.70
C ILE A 348 29.19 3.44 13.09
N ASP A 349 30.30 4.12 13.36
CA ASP A 349 31.62 3.50 13.61
C ASP A 349 31.60 2.44 14.72
N ALA A 350 30.84 2.70 15.79
CA ALA A 350 30.71 1.78 16.92
C ALA A 350 30.07 0.43 16.55
N TYR A 351 29.37 0.34 15.41
CA TYR A 351 28.65 -0.84 14.95
C TYR A 351 29.21 -1.43 13.66
N ARG A 352 30.39 -0.97 13.24
CA ARG A 352 31.11 -1.53 12.09
C ARG A 352 32.18 -2.50 12.60
N ASP A 353 31.89 -3.78 12.48
CA ASP A 353 32.73 -4.90 12.91
C ASP A 353 34.10 -4.90 12.21
N PRO A 354 35.17 -5.43 12.80
CA PRO A 354 36.47 -5.52 12.12
C PRO A 354 36.45 -6.33 10.80
N GLY A 355 37.47 -6.14 9.97
CA GLY A 355 37.72 -6.91 8.75
C GLY A 355 37.64 -6.10 7.46
N SER A 356 38.35 -6.57 6.43
CA SER A 356 38.38 -5.88 5.13
C SER A 356 37.03 -5.96 4.43
N ALA A 357 36.52 -4.81 4.02
CA ALA A 357 35.32 -4.70 3.22
C ALA A 357 35.55 -5.17 1.78
N VAL A 358 34.60 -5.91 1.22
CA VAL A 358 34.62 -6.37 -0.18
C VAL A 358 33.27 -6.17 -0.85
N ILE A 359 33.25 -6.14 -2.19
CA ILE A 359 32.03 -6.37 -2.96
C ILE A 359 32.25 -7.61 -3.80
N THR A 360 31.46 -8.65 -3.55
CA THR A 360 31.61 -9.93 -4.26
C THR A 360 30.29 -10.33 -4.88
N VAL A 361 30.31 -10.58 -6.19
CA VAL A 361 29.25 -11.25 -6.93
C VAL A 361 29.72 -12.67 -7.24
N SER A 362 29.01 -13.67 -6.73
CA SER A 362 29.36 -15.07 -6.92
C SER A 362 29.41 -15.47 -8.40
N PRO A 363 30.24 -16.44 -8.80
CA PRO A 363 30.28 -16.91 -10.18
C PRO A 363 28.89 -17.36 -10.66
N LEU A 364 28.59 -17.11 -11.94
CA LEU A 364 27.31 -17.44 -12.60
C LEU A 364 26.11 -16.58 -12.15
N VAL A 365 26.28 -15.72 -11.15
CA VAL A 365 25.26 -14.72 -10.79
C VAL A 365 25.26 -13.60 -11.83
N THR A 366 24.07 -13.18 -12.24
CA THR A 366 23.86 -12.04 -13.14
C THR A 366 23.26 -10.86 -12.38
N LEU A 367 23.92 -9.70 -12.51
CA LEU A 367 23.34 -8.39 -12.22
C LEU A 367 22.77 -7.83 -13.53
N ASN A 368 21.47 -7.53 -13.58
CA ASN A 368 20.82 -7.06 -14.79
C ASN A 368 20.00 -5.80 -14.51
N SER A 369 20.56 -4.64 -14.85
CA SER A 369 19.85 -3.37 -14.82
C SER A 369 19.23 -2.99 -16.16
N GLY A 370 19.30 -3.84 -17.18
CA GLY A 370 18.76 -3.55 -18.51
C GLY A 370 19.37 -2.27 -19.08
N THR A 371 18.52 -1.28 -19.37
CA THR A 371 18.93 0.06 -19.82
C THR A 371 19.31 1.01 -18.67
N GLY A 372 19.02 0.64 -17.41
CA GLY A 372 19.43 1.38 -16.22
C GLY A 372 20.93 1.26 -15.95
N ASN A 373 21.50 2.23 -15.24
CA ASN A 373 22.91 2.24 -14.90
C ASN A 373 23.23 1.29 -13.75
N THR A 374 24.39 0.63 -13.80
CA THR A 374 24.95 -0.10 -12.68
C THR A 374 26.17 0.63 -12.13
N THR A 375 26.15 0.97 -10.84
CA THR A 375 27.28 1.59 -10.13
C THR A 375 27.73 0.68 -8.99
N ILE A 376 29.01 0.32 -8.97
CA ILE A 376 29.60 -0.52 -7.94
C ILE A 376 30.79 0.22 -7.36
N ARG A 377 30.77 0.51 -6.06
CA ARG A 377 31.81 1.31 -5.42
C ARG A 377 32.23 0.76 -4.07
N LEU A 378 33.50 0.42 -3.95
CA LEU A 378 34.13 0.19 -2.66
C LEU A 378 34.82 1.48 -2.24
N ARG A 379 34.32 2.12 -1.17
CA ARG A 379 34.80 3.42 -0.69
C ARG A 379 36.02 3.26 0.24
N THR A 380 36.59 4.39 0.65
CA THR A 380 37.76 4.43 1.53
C THR A 380 37.48 4.02 2.98
N GLY A 381 36.21 4.01 3.42
CA GLY A 381 35.83 3.86 4.83
C GLY A 381 36.25 5.07 5.69
N ALA A 382 36.40 6.25 5.09
CA ALA A 382 36.86 7.45 5.79
C ALA A 382 36.04 7.75 7.06
N GLY A 383 36.75 8.07 8.15
CA GLY A 383 36.17 8.37 9.45
C GLY A 383 35.84 7.15 10.31
N LEU A 384 36.03 5.93 9.82
CA LEU A 384 35.82 4.69 10.58
C LEU A 384 37.13 4.15 11.16
N THR A 385 37.04 3.52 12.32
CA THR A 385 38.13 2.80 13.00
C THR A 385 38.53 1.56 12.20
N ASN A 386 37.55 0.82 11.68
CA ASN A 386 37.74 -0.38 10.86
C ASN A 386 37.44 -0.07 9.39
N ASN A 387 38.41 0.50 8.67
CA ASN A 387 38.21 0.98 7.28
C ASN A 387 39.00 0.22 6.21
N SER A 388 39.64 -0.89 6.58
CA SER A 388 40.36 -1.73 5.62
C SER A 388 39.41 -2.25 4.55
N SER A 389 39.96 -2.42 3.34
CA SER A 389 39.22 -2.83 2.16
C SER A 389 39.99 -3.92 1.42
N GLY A 390 39.28 -4.64 0.55
CA GLY A 390 39.85 -5.63 -0.35
C GLY A 390 39.31 -5.45 -1.76
N ASP A 391 39.11 -6.56 -2.46
CA ASP A 391 38.80 -6.53 -3.88
C ASP A 391 37.30 -6.32 -4.18
N ILE A 392 37.03 -5.88 -5.41
CA ILE A 392 35.71 -6.02 -6.03
C ILE A 392 35.79 -7.20 -6.98
N THR A 393 34.96 -8.22 -6.77
CA THR A 393 34.84 -9.38 -7.67
C THR A 393 33.47 -9.41 -8.31
N LEU A 394 33.40 -9.42 -9.64
CA LEU A 394 32.16 -9.42 -10.43
C LEU A 394 32.07 -10.67 -11.30
N SER A 395 30.83 -11.05 -11.62
CA SER A 395 30.51 -12.08 -12.63
C SER A 395 29.76 -11.40 -13.80
N ASN A 396 28.59 -11.90 -14.18
CA ASN A 396 27.85 -11.35 -15.31
C ASN A 396 27.15 -10.04 -14.89
N THR A 397 27.34 -8.99 -15.68
CA THR A 397 26.65 -7.72 -15.48
C THR A 397 26.09 -7.22 -16.80
N ILE A 398 24.81 -6.87 -16.82
CA ILE A 398 24.11 -6.25 -17.95
C ILE A 398 23.60 -4.89 -17.47
N ALA A 399 24.01 -3.81 -18.14
CA ALA A 399 23.64 -2.46 -17.74
C ALA A 399 23.61 -1.48 -18.92
N GLY A 400 22.89 -0.36 -18.78
CA GLY A 400 22.96 0.74 -19.74
C GLY A 400 24.33 1.40 -19.71
N ASN A 401 24.85 1.71 -18.51
CA ASN A 401 26.25 2.05 -18.28
C ASN A 401 26.73 1.34 -17.02
N LEU A 402 28.03 1.04 -16.95
CA LEU A 402 28.67 0.39 -15.82
C LEU A 402 29.83 1.22 -15.30
N VAL A 403 29.79 1.56 -14.02
CA VAL A 403 30.90 2.17 -13.29
C VAL A 403 31.30 1.26 -12.13
N VAL A 404 32.57 0.85 -12.09
CA VAL A 404 33.15 0.07 -11.00
C VAL A 404 34.37 0.81 -10.47
N ASP A 405 34.35 1.11 -9.17
CA ASP A 405 35.30 2.00 -8.55
C ASP A 405 35.78 1.42 -7.22
N ASN A 406 37.02 0.94 -7.19
CA ASN A 406 37.67 0.45 -5.98
C ASN A 406 38.62 1.51 -5.42
N ASN A 407 38.03 2.44 -4.66
CA ASN A 407 38.74 3.50 -3.93
C ASN A 407 39.06 3.08 -2.49
N GLY A 408 39.17 1.78 -2.23
CA GLY A 408 39.48 1.32 -0.90
C GLY A 408 40.84 1.84 -0.40
N SER A 409 40.96 1.95 0.92
CA SER A 409 42.17 2.39 1.62
C SER A 409 43.39 1.46 1.49
N SER A 410 43.20 0.27 0.90
CA SER A 410 44.22 -0.77 0.71
C SER A 410 44.53 -0.96 -0.78
N PHE A 411 45.61 -1.69 -1.12
CA PHE A 411 45.97 -1.96 -2.51
C PHE A 411 45.02 -3.01 -3.10
N ASN A 412 44.01 -2.56 -3.85
CA ASN A 412 42.84 -3.37 -4.14
C ASN A 412 42.61 -3.57 -5.63
N HIS A 413 42.11 -4.73 -5.99
CA HIS A 413 41.89 -5.16 -7.37
C HIS A 413 40.42 -5.06 -7.76
N ILE A 414 40.19 -5.03 -9.07
CA ILE A 414 38.90 -5.38 -9.67
C ILE A 414 39.11 -6.67 -10.45
N ASN A 415 38.32 -7.70 -10.15
CA ASN A 415 38.36 -8.99 -10.82
C ASN A 415 37.00 -9.31 -11.46
N THR A 416 36.97 -9.51 -12.77
CA THR A 416 35.74 -9.78 -13.53
C THR A 416 35.82 -11.04 -14.38
N ILE A 417 36.82 -11.90 -14.15
CA ILE A 417 37.08 -13.08 -15.01
C ILE A 417 35.93 -14.08 -15.06
N ALA A 418 35.08 -14.07 -14.04
CA ALA A 418 33.99 -15.03 -13.83
C ALA A 418 32.74 -14.73 -14.69
N GLY A 419 32.75 -13.71 -15.54
CA GLY A 419 31.62 -13.38 -16.39
C GLY A 419 31.93 -12.32 -17.45
N THR A 420 30.87 -11.83 -18.08
CA THR A 420 30.95 -10.75 -19.07
C THR A 420 30.34 -9.49 -18.47
N LEU A 421 31.07 -8.37 -18.56
CA LEU A 421 30.51 -7.04 -18.32
C LEU A 421 29.95 -6.50 -19.63
N ASN A 422 28.64 -6.33 -19.70
CA ASN A 422 27.92 -6.05 -20.93
C ASN A 422 27.11 -4.76 -20.82
N THR A 423 27.50 -3.75 -21.60
CA THR A 423 26.75 -2.51 -21.82
C THR A 423 26.35 -2.35 -23.29
N SER A 424 26.30 -3.45 -24.03
CA SER A 424 25.91 -3.40 -25.44
C SER A 424 24.45 -2.99 -25.63
N SER A 425 24.18 -2.32 -26.74
CA SER A 425 22.84 -1.88 -27.12
C SER A 425 22.41 -2.51 -28.43
N LEU A 426 21.15 -2.96 -28.49
CA LEU A 426 20.53 -3.48 -29.70
C LEU A 426 19.84 -2.39 -30.54
N THR A 427 19.55 -1.23 -29.94
CA THR A 427 18.68 -0.20 -30.55
C THR A 427 19.34 1.18 -30.65
N GLY A 428 20.56 1.34 -30.12
CA GLY A 428 21.29 2.60 -30.13
C GLY A 428 22.78 2.42 -29.88
N ASN A 429 23.45 3.46 -29.39
CA ASN A 429 24.88 3.39 -29.06
C ASN A 429 25.14 2.43 -27.90
N GLY A 430 26.30 1.78 -27.93
CA GLY A 430 26.77 1.01 -26.77
C GLY A 430 27.05 1.92 -25.58
N GLY A 431 26.85 1.40 -24.38
CA GLY A 431 27.07 2.10 -23.12
C GLY A 431 28.52 2.14 -22.66
N THR A 432 28.79 2.89 -21.60
CA THR A 432 30.15 3.04 -21.06
C THR A 432 30.46 1.96 -20.01
N ILE A 433 31.66 1.40 -20.04
CA ILE A 433 32.26 0.61 -18.96
C ILE A 433 33.46 1.38 -18.40
N ALA A 434 33.40 1.84 -17.16
CA ALA A 434 34.50 2.51 -16.49
C ALA A 434 34.93 1.70 -15.26
N LEU A 435 36.16 1.19 -15.26
CA LEU A 435 36.75 0.45 -14.15
C LEU A 435 37.94 1.24 -13.60
N SER A 436 37.94 1.52 -12.31
CA SER A 436 39.00 2.27 -11.62
C SER A 436 39.46 1.51 -10.38
N ALA A 437 40.76 1.23 -10.27
CA ALA A 437 41.32 0.55 -9.10
C ALA A 437 42.70 1.09 -8.73
N THR A 438 43.04 1.07 -7.44
CA THR A 438 44.40 1.40 -6.99
C THR A 438 45.41 0.28 -7.29
N GLY A 439 44.93 -0.96 -7.42
CA GLY A 439 45.70 -2.14 -7.83
C GLY A 439 45.44 -2.55 -9.29
N SER A 440 45.53 -3.85 -9.57
CA SER A 440 45.28 -4.35 -10.94
C SER A 440 43.79 -4.51 -11.26
N ILE A 441 43.45 -4.25 -12.53
CA ILE A 441 42.15 -4.59 -13.12
C ILE A 441 42.32 -5.85 -13.96
N ILE A 442 41.69 -6.95 -13.54
CA ILE A 442 41.79 -8.28 -14.16
C ILE A 442 40.44 -8.61 -14.80
N THR A 443 40.38 -8.61 -16.13
CA THR A 443 39.14 -8.79 -16.89
C THR A 443 39.33 -9.80 -18.01
N SER A 444 38.25 -10.50 -18.38
CA SER A 444 38.24 -11.45 -19.50
C SER A 444 37.36 -10.96 -20.66
N ASN A 445 36.13 -10.52 -20.37
CA ASN A 445 35.13 -10.14 -21.36
C ASN A 445 34.45 -8.82 -20.99
N LEU A 446 34.73 -7.77 -21.77
CA LEU A 446 34.06 -6.47 -21.70
C LEU A 446 33.37 -6.22 -23.04
N ASN A 447 32.07 -5.92 -23.03
CA ASN A 447 31.29 -5.69 -24.24
C ASN A 447 30.51 -4.37 -24.14
N SER A 448 30.92 -3.37 -24.91
CA SER A 448 30.21 -2.09 -25.10
C SER A 448 29.72 -1.92 -26.54
N SER A 449 29.43 -2.99 -27.29
CA SER A 449 29.08 -2.89 -28.72
C SER A 449 27.69 -2.29 -28.99
N SER A 450 27.47 -1.82 -30.21
CA SER A 450 26.14 -1.48 -30.75
C SER A 450 25.80 -2.45 -31.88
N ALA A 451 24.57 -2.96 -31.93
CA ALA A 451 24.15 -3.94 -32.94
C ALA A 451 23.53 -3.32 -34.21
N VAL A 452 23.05 -2.06 -34.17
CA VAL A 452 22.32 -1.45 -35.29
C VAL A 452 22.56 0.07 -35.34
N ASN A 453 23.13 0.59 -36.45
CA ASN A 453 23.28 2.02 -36.81
C ASN A 453 23.84 3.00 -35.73
N GLY A 454 24.19 2.54 -34.53
CA GLY A 454 24.80 3.33 -33.46
C GLY A 454 26.31 3.07 -33.31
N ASN A 455 27.01 4.02 -32.70
CA ASN A 455 28.43 3.88 -32.37
C ASN A 455 28.62 2.90 -31.19
N GLY A 456 29.77 2.22 -31.15
CA GLY A 456 30.20 1.49 -29.96
C GLY A 456 30.35 2.42 -28.75
N GLY A 457 30.25 1.84 -27.55
CA GLY A 457 30.44 2.54 -26.29
C GLY A 457 31.90 2.58 -25.85
N THR A 458 32.16 3.35 -24.79
CA THR A 458 33.52 3.60 -24.28
C THR A 458 33.90 2.58 -23.20
N ILE A 459 35.13 2.08 -23.25
CA ILE A 459 35.73 1.31 -22.15
C ILE A 459 36.93 2.09 -21.61
N THR A 460 36.90 2.40 -20.32
CA THR A 460 37.96 3.12 -19.62
C THR A 460 38.44 2.29 -18.44
N LEU A 461 39.75 2.03 -18.39
CA LEU A 461 40.43 1.33 -17.30
C LEU A 461 41.47 2.29 -16.73
N THR A 462 41.39 2.60 -15.44
CA THR A 462 42.28 3.56 -14.76
C THR A 462 42.92 2.98 -13.52
#